data_AF-R6WRQ3-F1
#
_entry.id   AF-R6WRQ3-F1
#
_cell.length_a   1.000
_cell.length_b   1.000
_cell.length_c   1.000
_cell.angle_alpha   90.00
_cell.angle_beta   90.00
_cell.angle_gamma   90.00
#
_symmetry.space_group_name_H-M   'P 1'
#
loop_
_entity.id
_entity.type
_entity.pdbx_description
1 polymer ?
#
loop_
_entity_poly.entity_id
_entity_poly.type
_entity_poly.pdbx_seq_one_letter_code
_entity_poly.pdbx_strand_id
1 'polypeptide(L)'
;MLKFEVKKVFSKPKNKIAVMLLFVVLVVTSVLTINRVEYVDENGNHSVGIKASRNLREAKNKWAGYLTEDTLRKALEENTTINNSKEAMSEDIAEQDKAYAKYQGIAGIIDIINSAFSEFRDYNPYAANSVSADEVGTVYERRLSTLKNWMNSGEETYTEEEQKFLIQQYEKLKTPFYYEYADGWAALLQNISTFILILALIIGFFVSGIFSDEVQTKADSIFFSSKLGRNKGVLSKMGAGMMIVSVFYIVFVVLYTAIVLFVLGADGANCPIQLDLWRSVYNVTFLQAYLFIVLGGYVGTLFASLLAMLVSSATRSTTTAIIVPFIILCAFPFLSRIITLPQLCLFFPDQLLEVYVDMKESGLVNLGGKVTTVAAFIIPLYTVICLILQPILYRSYSKAEVK
;
A
#
# COMPACT_ATOMS: atom_id res chain seq x y z
N MET A 1 7.39 -9.18 -34.63
CA MET A 1 8.46 -9.53 -33.66
C MET A 1 7.97 -9.48 -32.22
N LEU A 2 7.33 -8.39 -31.76
CA LEU A 2 6.86 -8.28 -30.36
C LEU A 2 5.98 -9.46 -29.88
N LYS A 3 4.96 -9.88 -30.65
CA LYS A 3 4.14 -11.08 -30.36
C LYS A 3 4.97 -12.37 -30.21
N PHE A 4 6.05 -12.49 -30.97
CA PHE A 4 6.94 -13.66 -30.91
C PHE A 4 7.75 -13.65 -29.61
N GLU A 5 8.28 -12.49 -29.20
CA GLU A 5 9.02 -12.36 -27.93
C GLU A 5 8.12 -12.69 -26.73
N VAL A 6 6.88 -12.17 -26.70
CA VAL A 6 5.91 -12.52 -25.65
C VAL A 6 5.62 -14.02 -25.66
N LYS A 7 5.34 -14.61 -26.84
CA LYS A 7 5.11 -16.06 -26.97
C LYS A 7 6.32 -16.87 -26.49
N LYS A 8 7.55 -16.41 -26.77
CA LYS A 8 8.79 -17.07 -26.36
C LYS A 8 8.91 -17.15 -24.84
N VAL A 9 8.59 -16.07 -24.13
CA VAL A 9 8.57 -16.04 -22.66
C VAL A 9 7.59 -17.10 -22.12
N PHE A 10 6.35 -17.13 -22.59
CA PHE A 10 5.32 -18.03 -22.02
C PHE A 10 5.31 -19.44 -22.59
N SER A 11 6.11 -19.74 -23.61
CA SER A 11 6.28 -21.12 -24.10
C SER A 11 7.11 -21.97 -23.13
N LYS A 12 7.84 -21.36 -22.20
CA LYS A 12 8.72 -22.04 -21.25
C LYS A 12 7.94 -22.67 -20.09
N PRO A 13 8.17 -23.96 -19.75
CA PRO A 13 7.53 -24.61 -18.61
C PRO A 13 7.67 -23.84 -17.29
N LYS A 14 8.87 -23.33 -16.98
CA LYS A 14 9.14 -22.52 -15.78
C LYS A 14 8.24 -21.27 -15.66
N ASN A 15 7.96 -20.61 -16.79
CA ASN A 15 7.12 -19.41 -16.80
C ASN A 15 5.63 -19.77 -16.67
N LYS A 16 5.21 -20.91 -17.20
CA LYS A 16 3.84 -21.43 -16.98
C LYS A 16 3.61 -21.77 -15.50
N ILE A 17 4.61 -22.39 -14.85
CA ILE A 17 4.57 -22.67 -13.40
C ILE A 17 4.48 -21.36 -12.61
N ALA A 18 5.29 -20.35 -12.95
CA ALA A 18 5.22 -19.04 -12.29
C ALA A 18 3.87 -18.32 -12.49
N VAL A 19 3.19 -18.49 -13.64
CA VAL A 19 1.81 -17.99 -13.81
C VAL A 19 0.83 -18.74 -12.90
N MET A 20 0.93 -20.07 -12.78
CA MET A 20 0.09 -20.82 -11.83
C MET A 20 0.35 -20.38 -10.39
N LEU A 21 1.62 -20.14 -10.02
CA LEU A 21 2.00 -19.59 -8.72
C LEU A 21 1.38 -18.21 -8.47
N LEU A 22 1.29 -17.33 -9.48
CA LEU A 22 0.62 -16.04 -9.35
C LEU A 22 -0.85 -16.19 -8.99
N PHE A 23 -1.56 -17.16 -9.58
CA PHE A 23 -2.96 -17.42 -9.21
C PHE A 23 -3.08 -17.98 -7.78
N VAL A 24 -2.15 -18.84 -7.35
CA VAL A 24 -2.11 -19.32 -5.96
C VAL A 24 -1.87 -18.16 -4.99
N VAL A 25 -0.87 -17.31 -5.27
CA VAL A 25 -0.58 -16.11 -4.48
C VAL A 25 -1.81 -15.21 -4.42
N LEU A 26 -2.44 -14.93 -5.56
CA LEU A 26 -3.66 -14.13 -5.65
C LEU A 26 -4.76 -14.68 -4.73
N VAL A 27 -5.03 -15.98 -4.77
CA VAL A 27 -6.05 -16.60 -3.91
C VAL A 27 -5.65 -16.49 -2.43
N VAL A 28 -4.42 -16.87 -2.09
CA VAL A 28 -3.93 -16.85 -0.70
C VAL A 28 -3.97 -15.44 -0.11
N THR A 29 -3.43 -14.44 -0.81
CA THR A 29 -3.44 -13.05 -0.32
C THR A 29 -4.84 -12.47 -0.26
N SER A 30 -5.74 -12.84 -1.18
CA SER A 30 -7.15 -12.43 -1.12
C SER A 30 -7.83 -13.01 0.11
N VAL A 31 -7.67 -14.30 0.39
CA VAL A 31 -8.24 -14.95 1.59
C VAL A 31 -7.69 -14.33 2.87
N LEU A 32 -6.37 -14.11 2.94
CA LEU A 32 -5.76 -13.46 4.11
C LEU A 32 -6.31 -12.06 4.35
N THR A 33 -6.59 -11.30 3.29
CA THR A 33 -7.15 -9.94 3.37
C THR A 33 -8.62 -9.97 3.76
N ILE A 34 -9.40 -10.90 3.19
CA ILE A 34 -10.81 -11.10 3.53
C ILE A 34 -10.96 -11.48 5.01
N ASN A 35 -10.09 -12.36 5.51
CA ASN A 35 -10.12 -12.82 6.91
C ASN A 35 -9.71 -11.73 7.92
N ARG A 36 -9.24 -10.55 7.47
CA ARG A 36 -9.02 -9.40 8.38
C ARG A 36 -10.31 -8.73 8.80
N VAL A 37 -11.38 -8.89 8.02
CA VAL A 37 -12.68 -8.30 8.31
C VAL A 37 -13.58 -9.40 8.86
N GLU A 38 -13.84 -9.28 10.14
CA GLU A 38 -14.61 -10.23 10.92
C GLU A 38 -15.91 -9.59 11.42
N TYR A 39 -16.94 -10.40 11.56
CA TYR A 39 -18.20 -10.02 12.17
C TYR A 39 -18.51 -10.95 13.34
N VAL A 40 -18.88 -10.36 14.47
CA VAL A 40 -19.31 -11.06 15.67
C VAL A 40 -20.83 -10.99 15.77
N ASP A 41 -21.49 -12.14 15.86
CA ASP A 41 -22.95 -12.20 15.97
C ASP A 41 -23.46 -11.97 17.40
N GLU A 42 -24.78 -11.86 17.58
CA GLU A 42 -25.41 -11.62 18.89
C GLU A 42 -25.12 -12.69 19.95
N ASN A 43 -24.64 -13.87 19.54
CA ASN A 43 -24.26 -14.96 20.44
C ASN A 43 -22.76 -14.96 20.77
N GLY A 44 -21.98 -14.03 20.22
CA GLY A 44 -20.54 -13.97 20.37
C GLY A 44 -19.77 -14.83 19.36
N ASN A 45 -20.42 -15.35 18.31
CA ASN A 45 -19.72 -16.16 17.32
C ASN A 45 -19.05 -15.31 16.25
N HIS A 46 -17.81 -15.67 15.96
CA HIS A 46 -16.94 -15.04 14.99
C HIS A 46 -17.14 -15.63 13.58
N SER A 47 -17.21 -14.76 12.57
CA SER A 47 -17.37 -15.18 11.18
C SER A 47 -16.67 -14.25 10.20
N VAL A 48 -16.22 -14.79 9.06
CA VAL A 48 -15.54 -14.06 7.97
C VAL A 48 -16.19 -14.35 6.62
N GLY A 49 -15.87 -13.51 5.61
CA GLY A 49 -16.37 -13.65 4.25
C GLY A 49 -17.67 -12.89 3.97
N ILE A 50 -18.32 -13.18 2.83
CA ILE A 50 -19.35 -12.31 2.24
C ILE A 50 -20.49 -11.95 3.21
N LYS A 51 -21.03 -12.94 3.94
CA LYS A 51 -22.14 -12.71 4.87
C LYS A 51 -21.69 -11.89 6.09
N ALA A 52 -20.52 -12.22 6.64
CA ALA A 52 -19.92 -11.49 7.75
C ALA A 52 -19.68 -10.02 7.38
N SER A 53 -19.00 -9.78 6.25
CA SER A 53 -18.74 -8.42 5.77
C SER A 53 -20.03 -7.65 5.49
N ARG A 54 -21.06 -8.29 4.93
CA ARG A 54 -22.37 -7.66 4.75
C ARG A 54 -23.01 -7.25 6.08
N ASN A 55 -23.00 -8.13 7.07
CA ASN A 55 -23.58 -7.83 8.37
C ASN A 55 -22.82 -6.70 9.08
N LEU A 56 -21.48 -6.71 9.00
CA LEU A 56 -20.65 -5.64 9.55
C LEU A 56 -20.92 -4.30 8.85
N ARG A 57 -21.06 -4.30 7.53
CA ARG A 57 -21.47 -3.13 6.74
C ARG A 57 -22.81 -2.58 7.22
N GLU A 58 -23.81 -3.44 7.35
CA GLU A 58 -25.13 -3.05 7.85
C GLU A 58 -25.05 -2.48 9.28
N ALA A 59 -24.20 -3.05 10.16
CA ALA A 59 -24.00 -2.57 11.52
C ALA A 59 -23.34 -1.18 11.57
N LYS A 60 -22.22 -0.98 10.84
CA LYS A 60 -21.50 0.29 10.80
C LYS A 60 -22.25 1.39 10.07
N ASN A 61 -22.98 1.05 9.00
CA ASN A 61 -23.74 2.03 8.22
C ASN A 61 -24.99 2.56 8.93
N LYS A 62 -25.42 1.96 10.05
CA LYS A 62 -26.40 2.59 10.96
C LYS A 62 -25.91 3.94 11.50
N TRP A 63 -24.59 4.12 11.55
CA TRP A 63 -23.92 5.33 11.99
C TRP A 63 -23.37 6.18 10.84
N ALA A 64 -23.73 5.87 9.58
CA ALA A 64 -23.25 6.61 8.42
C ALA A 64 -23.75 8.06 8.45
N GLY A 65 -22.87 9.01 8.17
CA GLY A 65 -23.17 10.43 8.25
C GLY A 65 -21.95 11.26 8.65
N TYR A 66 -22.16 12.56 8.80
CA TYR A 66 -21.12 13.44 9.32
C TYR A 66 -20.93 13.21 10.81
N LEU A 67 -19.68 13.00 11.24
CA LEU A 67 -19.28 12.88 12.65
C LEU A 67 -19.30 14.25 13.33
N THR A 68 -20.50 14.80 13.50
CA THR A 68 -20.76 16.01 14.28
C THR A 68 -20.66 15.74 15.78
N GLU A 69 -20.62 16.79 16.60
CA GLU A 69 -20.66 16.67 18.06
C GLU A 69 -21.81 15.77 18.53
N ASP A 70 -23.03 15.97 18.02
CA ASP A 70 -24.19 15.14 18.37
C ASP A 70 -23.97 13.65 18.06
N THR A 71 -23.32 13.35 16.94
CA THR A 71 -23.07 11.97 16.50
C THR A 71 -22.00 11.33 17.38
N LEU A 72 -20.94 12.08 17.70
CA LEU A 72 -19.87 11.65 18.60
C LEU A 72 -20.40 11.42 20.02
N ARG A 73 -21.26 12.31 20.52
CA ARG A 73 -21.91 12.20 21.83
C ARG A 73 -22.78 10.95 21.92
N LYS A 74 -23.62 10.70 20.90
CA LYS A 74 -24.44 9.47 20.83
C LYS A 74 -23.59 8.20 20.80
N ALA A 75 -22.49 8.19 20.03
CA ALA A 75 -21.60 7.03 19.97
C ALA A 75 -20.93 6.78 21.32
N LEU A 76 -20.53 7.84 22.02
CA LEU A 76 -19.95 7.77 23.35
C LEU A 76 -20.94 7.23 24.40
N GLU A 77 -22.19 7.70 24.38
CA GLU A 77 -23.27 7.19 25.24
C GLU A 77 -23.54 5.69 25.01
N GLU A 78 -23.58 5.27 23.74
CA GLU A 78 -23.72 3.86 23.37
C GLU A 78 -22.53 3.04 23.88
N ASN A 79 -21.30 3.53 23.70
CA ASN A 79 -20.08 2.90 24.23
C ASN A 79 -20.13 2.73 25.75
N THR A 80 -20.51 3.78 26.49
CA THR A 80 -20.68 3.70 27.95
C THR A 80 -21.76 2.69 28.35
N THR A 81 -22.87 2.64 27.62
CA THR A 81 -23.95 1.68 27.88
C THR A 81 -23.47 0.24 27.67
N ILE A 82 -22.74 -0.02 26.59
CA ILE A 82 -22.17 -1.35 26.30
C ILE A 82 -21.13 -1.75 27.35
N ASN A 83 -20.21 -0.85 27.71
CA ASN A 83 -19.15 -1.15 28.68
C ASN A 83 -19.69 -1.41 30.10
N ASN A 84 -20.85 -0.84 30.45
CA ASN A 84 -21.53 -1.07 31.73
C ASN A 84 -22.52 -2.26 31.69
N SER A 85 -22.62 -2.97 30.56
CA SER A 85 -23.46 -4.16 30.45
C SER A 85 -22.89 -5.33 31.26
N LYS A 86 -23.77 -6.26 31.66
CA LYS A 86 -23.34 -7.47 32.39
C LYS A 86 -22.40 -8.32 31.55
N GLU A 87 -22.66 -8.36 30.26
CA GLU A 87 -21.86 -9.08 29.25
C GLU A 87 -20.43 -8.52 29.18
N ALA A 88 -20.26 -7.20 29.12
CA ALA A 88 -18.94 -6.56 29.06
C ALA A 88 -18.15 -6.69 30.37
N MET A 89 -18.82 -6.70 31.52
CA MET A 89 -18.19 -6.85 32.84
C MET A 89 -17.94 -8.30 33.23
N SER A 90 -18.35 -9.26 32.41
CA SER A 90 -18.14 -10.69 32.66
C SER A 90 -16.67 -11.06 32.53
N GLU A 91 -16.21 -12.07 33.28
CA GLU A 91 -14.90 -12.71 33.09
C GLU A 91 -14.93 -13.76 31.96
N ASP A 92 -16.12 -14.13 31.48
CA ASP A 92 -16.30 -15.08 30.38
C ASP A 92 -16.15 -14.36 29.03
N ILE A 93 -15.18 -14.81 28.23
CA ILE A 93 -14.88 -14.30 26.89
C ILE A 93 -16.13 -14.39 25.99
N ALA A 94 -16.91 -15.47 26.08
CA ALA A 94 -18.10 -15.63 25.25
C ALA A 94 -19.19 -14.60 25.59
N GLU A 95 -19.25 -14.13 26.84
CA GLU A 95 -20.14 -13.03 27.21
C GLU A 95 -19.57 -11.68 26.74
N GLN A 96 -18.25 -11.47 26.83
CA GLN A 96 -17.61 -10.27 26.30
C GLN A 96 -17.79 -10.14 24.78
N ASP A 97 -17.74 -11.24 24.03
CA ASP A 97 -17.96 -11.24 22.58
C ASP A 97 -19.40 -10.81 22.22
N LYS A 98 -20.39 -11.10 23.08
CA LYS A 98 -21.76 -10.58 22.90
C LYS A 98 -21.84 -9.08 23.13
N ALA A 99 -21.07 -8.53 24.07
CA ALA A 99 -20.94 -7.09 24.22
C ALA A 99 -20.21 -6.48 23.01
N TYR A 100 -19.17 -7.13 22.50
CA TYR A 100 -18.44 -6.71 21.31
C TYR A 100 -19.34 -6.70 20.05
N ALA A 101 -20.25 -7.66 19.91
CA ALA A 101 -21.23 -7.70 18.82
C ALA A 101 -22.09 -6.42 18.74
N LYS A 102 -22.36 -5.78 19.88
CA LYS A 102 -23.04 -4.48 19.98
C LYS A 102 -22.06 -3.33 19.68
N TYR A 103 -20.82 -3.42 20.17
CA TYR A 103 -19.77 -2.41 20.01
C TYR A 103 -19.25 -2.25 18.57
N GLN A 104 -19.13 -3.34 17.80
CA GLN A 104 -18.50 -3.32 16.47
C GLN A 104 -19.11 -2.31 15.48
N GLY A 105 -20.38 -1.93 15.67
CA GLY A 105 -21.07 -0.92 14.86
C GLY A 105 -20.56 0.52 15.11
N ILE A 106 -20.10 0.81 16.33
CA ILE A 106 -19.54 2.10 16.74
C ILE A 106 -18.02 2.12 16.81
N ALA A 107 -17.36 0.96 16.72
CA ALA A 107 -15.92 0.80 16.92
C ALA A 107 -15.08 1.84 16.16
N GLY A 108 -15.36 2.08 14.87
CA GLY A 108 -14.59 3.06 14.08
C GLY A 108 -14.76 4.51 14.55
N ILE A 109 -15.91 4.86 15.13
CA ILE A 109 -16.14 6.20 15.71
C ILE A 109 -15.43 6.31 17.06
N ILE A 110 -15.50 5.26 17.88
CA ILE A 110 -14.81 5.21 19.17
C ILE A 110 -13.29 5.24 18.98
N ASP A 111 -12.75 4.58 17.95
CA ASP A 111 -11.32 4.64 17.62
C ASP A 111 -10.85 6.07 17.26
N ILE A 112 -11.72 6.87 16.63
CA ILE A 112 -11.44 8.29 16.36
C ILE A 112 -11.40 9.09 17.67
N ILE A 113 -12.35 8.86 18.57
CA ILE A 113 -12.37 9.51 19.89
C ILE A 113 -11.12 9.09 20.68
N ASN A 114 -10.81 7.80 20.71
CA ASN A 114 -9.60 7.27 21.35
C ASN A 114 -8.35 7.95 20.80
N SER A 115 -8.23 8.05 19.48
CA SER A 115 -7.08 8.66 18.82
C SER A 115 -6.96 10.16 19.08
N ALA A 116 -8.08 10.88 19.19
CA ALA A 116 -8.10 12.32 19.48
C ALA A 116 -7.77 12.63 20.95
N PHE A 117 -8.11 11.72 21.86
CA PHE A 117 -7.92 11.87 23.31
C PHE A 117 -6.67 11.17 23.84
N SER A 118 -5.92 10.50 22.96
CA SER A 118 -4.59 9.96 23.23
C SER A 118 -3.49 11.00 23.02
N GLU A 119 -2.30 10.73 23.57
CA GLU A 119 -1.12 11.51 23.20
C GLU A 119 -0.67 11.17 21.77
N PHE A 120 0.07 12.08 21.13
CA PHE A 120 0.36 11.96 19.69
C PHE A 120 1.11 10.67 19.32
N ARG A 121 1.98 10.16 20.22
CA ARG A 121 2.74 8.91 20.03
C ARG A 121 2.35 7.77 20.99
N ASP A 122 1.53 8.04 21.99
CA ASP A 122 1.08 7.04 22.98
C ASP A 122 -0.43 6.83 22.85
N TYR A 123 -0.80 5.78 22.09
CA TYR A 123 -2.20 5.46 21.81
C TYR A 123 -2.84 4.72 22.98
N ASN A 124 -3.91 5.28 23.53
CA ASN A 124 -4.73 4.65 24.55
C ASN A 124 -6.05 4.11 23.93
N PRO A 125 -6.23 2.78 23.84
CA PRO A 125 -7.43 2.17 23.26
C PRO A 125 -8.70 2.36 24.11
N TYR A 126 -8.57 2.90 25.31
CA TYR A 126 -9.68 3.14 26.25
C TYR A 126 -9.89 4.62 26.56
N ALA A 127 -9.22 5.54 25.85
CA ALA A 127 -9.30 6.97 26.17
C ALA A 127 -10.74 7.48 26.16
N ALA A 128 -11.58 7.00 25.24
CA ALA A 128 -13.00 7.32 25.14
C ALA A 128 -13.77 7.07 26.44
N ASN A 129 -13.38 6.08 27.26
CA ASN A 129 -14.09 5.75 28.50
C ASN A 129 -13.99 6.84 29.58
N SER A 130 -13.02 7.74 29.45
CA SER A 130 -12.80 8.86 30.37
C SER A 130 -13.27 10.20 29.81
N VAL A 131 -13.84 10.22 28.60
CA VAL A 131 -14.27 11.45 27.92
C VAL A 131 -15.67 11.81 28.38
N SER A 132 -15.88 13.07 28.74
CA SER A 132 -17.23 13.58 28.99
C SER A 132 -17.93 13.99 27.69
N ALA A 133 -19.26 13.99 27.73
CA ALA A 133 -20.10 14.37 26.60
C ALA A 133 -19.82 15.80 26.12
N ASP A 134 -19.38 16.71 27.02
CA ASP A 134 -19.07 18.10 26.67
C ASP A 134 -17.68 18.27 26.06
N GLU A 135 -16.74 17.36 26.36
CA GLU A 135 -15.40 17.40 25.78
C GLU A 135 -15.35 16.80 24.37
N VAL A 136 -16.25 15.86 24.05
CA VAL A 136 -16.22 15.12 22.77
C VAL A 136 -16.37 16.02 21.54
N GLY A 137 -16.98 17.21 21.68
CA GLY A 137 -17.06 18.20 20.59
C GLY A 137 -15.70 18.70 20.10
N THR A 138 -14.66 18.57 20.94
CA THR A 138 -13.30 19.05 20.62
C THR A 138 -12.46 18.07 19.79
N VAL A 139 -12.98 16.87 19.42
CA VAL A 139 -12.23 15.80 18.70
C VAL A 139 -11.34 16.34 17.57
N TYR A 140 -11.87 17.21 16.72
CA TYR A 140 -11.11 17.75 15.58
C TYR A 140 -10.08 18.80 15.98
N GLU A 141 -10.39 19.63 16.99
CA GLU A 141 -9.46 20.61 17.53
C GLU A 141 -8.28 19.90 18.22
N ARG A 142 -8.57 18.81 18.93
CA ARG A 142 -7.56 17.98 19.60
C ARG A 142 -6.56 17.42 18.61
N ARG A 143 -6.98 17.02 17.40
CA ARG A 143 -6.06 16.55 16.35
C ARG A 143 -4.92 17.53 16.07
N LEU A 144 -5.24 18.82 15.98
CA LEU A 144 -4.26 19.87 15.70
C LEU A 144 -3.46 20.23 16.96
N SER A 145 -4.11 20.30 18.13
CA SER A 145 -3.42 20.66 19.37
C SER A 145 -2.46 19.57 19.83
N THR A 146 -2.79 18.28 19.67
CA THR A 146 -1.87 17.18 19.98
C THR A 146 -0.63 17.21 19.09
N LEU A 147 -0.78 17.55 17.80
CA LEU A 147 0.36 17.71 16.90
C LEU A 147 1.26 18.88 17.34
N LYS A 148 0.66 20.04 17.65
CA LYS A 148 1.41 21.24 18.09
C LYS A 148 2.12 21.01 19.42
N ASN A 149 1.43 20.39 20.39
CA ASN A 149 2.01 20.05 21.68
C ASN A 149 3.18 19.09 21.53
N TRP A 150 3.02 18.07 20.69
CA TRP A 150 4.08 17.12 20.41
C TRP A 150 5.28 17.77 19.71
N MET A 151 5.08 18.66 18.74
CA MET A 151 6.19 19.43 18.14
C MET A 151 6.93 20.29 19.17
N ASN A 152 6.20 20.91 20.11
CA ASN A 152 6.77 21.77 21.14
C ASN A 152 7.47 20.99 22.27
N SER A 153 7.22 19.69 22.39
CA SER A 153 7.85 18.84 23.42
C SER A 153 9.36 18.70 23.24
N GLY A 154 9.87 18.93 22.01
CA GLY A 154 11.27 18.71 21.67
C GLY A 154 11.66 17.24 21.48
N GLU A 155 10.68 16.33 21.49
CA GLU A 155 10.89 14.88 21.27
C GLU A 155 11.31 14.52 19.83
N GLU A 156 11.18 15.43 18.87
CA GLU A 156 11.55 15.21 17.47
C GLU A 156 12.33 16.35 16.85
N THR A 157 13.07 16.00 15.79
CA THR A 157 13.98 16.90 15.06
C THR A 157 13.42 17.32 13.70
N TYR A 158 12.20 17.84 13.67
CA TYR A 158 11.67 18.51 12.46
C TYR A 158 12.23 19.92 12.33
N THR A 159 12.55 20.33 11.09
CA THR A 159 12.88 21.73 10.80
C THR A 159 11.64 22.62 10.90
N GLU A 160 11.83 23.93 11.03
CA GLU A 160 10.72 24.89 11.08
C GLU A 160 9.81 24.80 9.83
N GLU A 161 10.40 24.55 8.66
CA GLU A 161 9.66 24.37 7.41
C GLU A 161 8.82 23.08 7.42
N GLU A 162 9.34 22.00 8.01
CA GLU A 162 8.65 20.71 8.12
C GLU A 162 7.47 20.81 9.09
N GLN A 163 7.68 21.43 10.24
CA GLN A 163 6.61 21.71 11.21
C GLN A 163 5.50 22.54 10.58
N LYS A 164 5.87 23.62 9.87
CA LYS A 164 4.92 24.49 9.17
C LYS A 164 4.15 23.72 8.09
N PHE A 165 4.79 22.86 7.33
CA PHE A 165 4.13 22.03 6.32
C PHE A 165 3.10 21.09 6.97
N LEU A 166 3.49 20.37 8.03
CA LEU A 166 2.60 19.46 8.76
C LEU A 166 1.37 20.17 9.32
N ILE A 167 1.57 21.30 10.00
CA ILE A 167 0.49 22.13 10.55
C ILE A 167 -0.46 22.58 9.44
N GLN A 168 0.07 23.12 8.33
CA GLN A 168 -0.76 23.55 7.20
C GLN A 168 -1.58 22.41 6.60
N GLN A 169 -1.02 21.21 6.53
CA GLN A 169 -1.75 20.05 6.01
C GLN A 169 -2.86 19.62 6.98
N TYR A 170 -2.62 19.65 8.29
CA TYR A 170 -3.63 19.38 9.30
C TYR A 170 -4.76 20.42 9.28
N GLU A 171 -4.44 21.70 9.09
CA GLU A 171 -5.43 22.79 9.02
C GLU A 171 -6.28 22.76 7.74
N LYS A 172 -5.74 22.26 6.62
CA LYS A 172 -6.50 22.09 5.36
C LYS A 172 -7.51 20.95 5.39
N LEU A 173 -7.45 20.07 6.39
CA LEU A 173 -8.31 18.90 6.45
C LEU A 173 -9.76 19.34 6.69
N LYS A 174 -10.68 18.84 5.86
CA LYS A 174 -12.11 19.17 5.98
C LYS A 174 -12.74 18.39 7.13
N THR A 175 -13.34 19.09 8.07
CA THR A 175 -14.11 18.55 9.19
C THR A 175 -15.53 19.13 9.20
N PRO A 176 -16.54 18.44 9.76
CA PRO A 176 -16.48 17.08 10.29
C PRO A 176 -16.30 16.01 9.19
N PHE A 177 -15.77 14.85 9.56
CA PHE A 177 -15.58 13.74 8.64
C PHE A 177 -16.92 13.11 8.28
N TYR A 178 -17.08 12.72 7.01
CA TYR A 178 -18.14 11.80 6.63
C TYR A 178 -17.71 10.37 6.93
N TYR A 179 -18.49 9.68 7.77
CA TYR A 179 -18.29 8.30 8.17
C TYR A 179 -19.27 7.39 7.44
N GLU A 180 -18.74 6.25 7.00
CA GLU A 180 -19.44 5.09 6.46
C GLU A 180 -18.51 3.89 6.68
N TYR A 181 -19.02 2.67 6.55
CA TYR A 181 -18.19 1.48 6.47
C TYR A 181 -17.05 1.65 5.45
N ALA A 182 -15.81 1.53 5.92
CA ALA A 182 -14.60 1.61 5.11
C ALA A 182 -13.61 0.46 5.36
N ASP A 183 -13.96 -0.52 6.21
CA ASP A 183 -13.07 -1.62 6.62
C ASP A 183 -12.58 -2.45 5.44
N GLY A 184 -13.42 -2.62 4.40
CA GLY A 184 -13.03 -3.29 3.16
C GLY A 184 -11.88 -2.57 2.45
N TRP A 185 -11.88 -1.24 2.45
CA TRP A 185 -10.77 -0.44 1.95
C TRP A 185 -9.57 -0.47 2.88
N ALA A 186 -9.75 -0.33 4.20
CA ALA A 186 -8.66 -0.40 5.17
C ALA A 186 -7.88 -1.72 5.06
N ALA A 187 -8.59 -2.85 5.01
CA ALA A 187 -7.99 -4.17 4.81
C ALA A 187 -7.25 -4.26 3.45
N LEU A 188 -7.85 -3.74 2.38
CA LEU A 188 -7.22 -3.71 1.06
C LEU A 188 -5.91 -2.89 1.06
N LEU A 189 -5.94 -1.67 1.60
CA LEU A 189 -4.76 -0.78 1.64
C LEU A 189 -3.62 -1.38 2.46
N GLN A 190 -3.94 -2.04 3.58
CA GLN A 190 -2.94 -2.66 4.43
C GLN A 190 -2.21 -3.84 3.76
N ASN A 191 -2.91 -4.62 2.93
CA ASN A 191 -2.37 -5.86 2.36
C ASN A 191 -1.90 -5.73 0.90
N ILE A 192 -2.35 -4.71 0.17
CA ILE A 192 -2.05 -4.57 -1.26
C ILE A 192 -0.55 -4.38 -1.54
N SER A 193 0.18 -3.67 -0.67
CA SER A 193 1.64 -3.49 -0.80
C SER A 193 2.39 -4.82 -0.82
N THR A 194 2.02 -5.76 0.06
CA THR A 194 2.63 -7.10 0.09
C THR A 194 2.32 -7.88 -1.18
N PHE A 195 1.08 -7.82 -1.67
CA PHE A 195 0.70 -8.47 -2.92
C PHE A 195 1.47 -7.90 -4.12
N ILE A 196 1.57 -6.56 -4.20
CA ILE A 196 2.32 -5.86 -5.24
C ILE A 196 3.80 -6.26 -5.23
N LEU A 197 4.42 -6.37 -4.04
CA LEU A 197 5.83 -6.79 -3.93
C LEU A 197 6.03 -8.20 -4.53
N ILE A 198 5.21 -9.17 -4.14
CA ILE A 198 5.31 -10.54 -4.66
C ILE A 198 5.06 -10.56 -6.18
N LEU A 199 4.07 -9.81 -6.64
CA LEU A 199 3.77 -9.64 -8.07
C LEU A 199 4.98 -9.06 -8.83
N ALA A 200 5.63 -8.03 -8.28
CA ALA A 200 6.79 -7.40 -8.89
C ALA A 200 7.97 -8.37 -9.03
N LEU A 201 8.21 -9.22 -8.03
CA LEU A 201 9.26 -10.25 -8.09
C LEU A 201 8.99 -11.29 -9.17
N ILE A 202 7.75 -11.76 -9.31
CA ILE A 202 7.39 -12.75 -10.33
C ILE A 202 7.41 -12.12 -11.73
N ILE A 203 6.99 -10.87 -11.88
CA ILE A 203 7.14 -10.12 -13.14
C ILE A 203 8.63 -9.95 -13.48
N GLY A 204 9.47 -9.59 -12.51
CA GLY A 204 10.92 -9.52 -12.64
C GLY A 204 11.51 -10.84 -13.16
N PHE A 205 11.04 -11.97 -12.63
CA PHE A 205 11.41 -13.29 -13.11
C PHE A 205 11.07 -13.51 -14.59
N PHE A 206 9.87 -13.12 -15.05
CA PHE A 206 9.49 -13.24 -16.47
C PHE A 206 10.39 -12.44 -17.40
N VAL A 207 10.75 -11.20 -17.02
CA VAL A 207 11.53 -10.30 -17.88
C VAL A 207 13.03 -10.57 -17.81
N SER A 208 13.53 -11.21 -16.75
CA SER A 208 14.96 -11.54 -16.58
C SER A 208 15.56 -12.40 -17.68
N GLY A 209 14.73 -13.21 -18.36
CA GLY A 209 15.15 -14.08 -19.47
C GLY A 209 15.22 -13.38 -20.83
N ILE A 210 14.56 -12.23 -21.00
CA ILE A 210 14.30 -11.63 -22.33
C ILE A 210 15.57 -11.36 -23.15
N PHE A 211 16.70 -11.11 -22.51
CA PHE A 211 17.99 -10.86 -23.16
C PHE A 211 19.03 -11.96 -22.92
N SER A 212 19.03 -12.59 -21.74
CA SER A 212 20.02 -13.60 -21.36
C SER A 212 19.79 -14.96 -22.04
N ASP A 213 18.55 -15.27 -22.41
CA ASP A 213 18.19 -16.52 -23.06
C ASP A 213 18.81 -16.66 -24.48
N GLU A 214 18.97 -15.54 -25.21
CA GLU A 214 19.63 -15.53 -26.53
C GLU A 214 21.10 -15.93 -26.43
N VAL A 215 21.78 -15.45 -25.39
CA VAL A 215 23.19 -15.76 -25.15
C VAL A 215 23.34 -17.23 -24.74
N GLN A 216 22.48 -17.72 -23.84
CA GLN A 216 22.52 -19.11 -23.39
C GLN A 216 22.26 -20.11 -24.51
N THR A 217 21.40 -19.74 -25.47
CA THR A 217 21.09 -20.58 -26.64
C THR A 217 22.03 -20.37 -27.83
N LYS A 218 23.03 -19.49 -27.71
CA LYS A 218 23.93 -19.03 -28.80
C LYS A 218 23.19 -18.47 -30.03
N ALA A 219 21.92 -18.10 -29.84
CA ALA A 219 21.07 -17.51 -30.87
C ALA A 219 21.37 -16.02 -31.07
N ASP A 220 22.16 -15.42 -30.20
CA ASP A 220 22.64 -14.03 -30.26
C ASP A 220 23.43 -13.75 -31.53
N SER A 221 24.31 -14.68 -31.96
CA SER A 221 25.05 -14.58 -33.23
C SER A 221 24.11 -14.41 -34.44
N ILE A 222 23.08 -15.25 -34.55
CA ILE A 222 22.07 -15.19 -35.61
C ILE A 222 21.23 -13.93 -35.49
N PHE A 223 20.81 -13.57 -34.27
CA PHE A 223 20.01 -12.39 -34.00
C PHE A 223 20.74 -11.11 -34.41
N PHE A 224 21.98 -10.91 -33.99
CA PHE A 224 22.77 -9.71 -34.27
C PHE A 224 23.24 -9.62 -35.72
N SER A 225 23.34 -10.75 -36.43
CA SER A 225 23.67 -10.78 -37.86
C SER A 225 22.49 -10.45 -38.77
N SER A 226 21.26 -10.45 -38.23
CA SER A 226 20.06 -10.12 -38.99
C SER A 226 19.94 -8.60 -39.25
N LYS A 227 19.39 -8.23 -40.43
CA LYS A 227 19.23 -6.82 -40.88
C LYS A 227 18.59 -5.88 -39.85
N LEU A 228 17.73 -6.40 -38.99
CA LEU A 228 16.97 -5.62 -38.00
C LEU A 228 17.27 -5.98 -36.54
N GLY A 229 18.17 -6.93 -36.28
CA GLY A 229 18.43 -7.45 -34.93
C GLY A 229 18.91 -6.38 -33.96
N ARG A 230 19.95 -5.64 -34.33
CA ARG A 230 20.57 -4.57 -33.50
C ARG A 230 19.71 -3.31 -33.32
N ASN A 231 18.60 -3.17 -34.04
CA ASN A 231 17.72 -2.00 -33.97
C ASN A 231 16.29 -2.43 -33.57
N LYS A 232 15.42 -2.75 -34.55
CA LYS A 232 14.01 -3.08 -34.30
C LYS A 232 13.83 -4.37 -33.47
N GLY A 233 14.79 -5.29 -33.52
CA GLY A 233 14.80 -6.50 -32.68
C GLY A 233 14.93 -6.16 -31.19
N VAL A 234 15.91 -5.32 -30.85
CA VAL A 234 16.12 -4.84 -29.47
C VAL A 234 14.87 -4.09 -28.96
N LEU A 235 14.31 -3.19 -29.78
CA LEU A 235 13.07 -2.47 -29.42
C LEU A 235 11.88 -3.42 -29.23
N SER A 236 11.77 -4.47 -30.05
CA SER A 236 10.71 -5.48 -29.88
C SER A 236 10.83 -6.26 -28.58
N LYS A 237 12.07 -6.56 -28.14
CA LYS A 237 12.34 -7.22 -26.85
C LYS A 237 12.01 -6.33 -25.67
N MET A 238 12.49 -5.08 -25.69
CA MET A 238 12.15 -4.09 -24.65
C MET A 238 10.64 -3.87 -24.57
N GLY A 239 9.97 -3.71 -25.73
CA GLY A 239 8.53 -3.55 -25.80
C GLY A 239 7.77 -4.77 -25.29
N ALA A 240 8.26 -5.99 -25.55
CA ALA A 240 7.68 -7.21 -24.98
C ALA A 240 7.83 -7.25 -23.45
N GLY A 241 8.99 -6.87 -22.92
CA GLY A 241 9.22 -6.76 -21.47
C GLY A 241 8.28 -5.76 -20.81
N MET A 242 8.19 -4.55 -21.35
CA MET A 242 7.25 -3.51 -20.86
C MET A 242 5.80 -3.96 -20.94
N MET A 243 5.39 -4.58 -22.06
CA MET A 243 4.04 -5.10 -22.21
C MET A 243 3.72 -6.17 -21.15
N ILE A 244 4.65 -7.10 -20.90
CA ILE A 244 4.46 -8.13 -19.85
C ILE A 244 4.30 -7.47 -18.49
N VAL A 245 5.18 -6.52 -18.15
CA VAL A 245 5.12 -5.78 -16.87
C VAL A 245 3.77 -5.09 -16.70
N SER A 246 3.37 -4.26 -17.67
CA SER A 246 2.14 -3.48 -17.56
C SER A 246 0.88 -4.35 -17.56
N VAL A 247 0.79 -5.33 -18.45
CA VAL A 247 -0.40 -6.19 -18.53
C VAL A 247 -0.54 -7.05 -17.28
N PHE A 248 0.52 -7.71 -16.82
CA PHE A 248 0.43 -8.54 -15.61
C PHE A 248 0.14 -7.70 -14.38
N TYR A 249 0.81 -6.54 -14.24
CA TYR A 249 0.55 -5.64 -13.12
C TYR A 249 -0.93 -5.23 -13.07
N ILE A 250 -1.45 -4.68 -14.17
CA ILE A 250 -2.83 -4.18 -14.24
C ILE A 250 -3.82 -5.32 -13.99
N VAL A 251 -3.66 -6.46 -14.68
CA VAL A 251 -4.60 -7.58 -14.57
C VAL A 251 -4.64 -8.13 -13.15
N PHE A 252 -3.49 -8.41 -12.54
CA PHE A 252 -3.46 -9.03 -11.21
C PHE A 252 -3.85 -8.07 -10.10
N VAL A 253 -3.49 -6.77 -10.18
CA VAL A 253 -3.96 -5.77 -9.22
C VAL A 253 -5.47 -5.57 -9.32
N VAL A 254 -6.02 -5.47 -10.54
CA VAL A 254 -7.48 -5.35 -10.73
C VAL A 254 -8.20 -6.60 -10.24
N LEU A 255 -7.69 -7.80 -10.53
CA LEU A 255 -8.28 -9.05 -10.05
C LEU A 255 -8.26 -9.13 -8.52
N TYR A 256 -7.13 -8.81 -7.89
CA TYR A 256 -7.00 -8.80 -6.44
C TYR A 256 -7.99 -7.83 -5.79
N THR A 257 -8.01 -6.58 -6.25
CA THR A 257 -8.93 -5.55 -5.76
C THR A 257 -10.39 -5.95 -5.98
N ALA A 258 -10.72 -6.51 -7.15
CA ALA A 258 -12.08 -6.94 -7.45
C ALA A 258 -12.52 -8.10 -6.53
N ILE A 259 -11.67 -9.11 -6.30
CA ILE A 259 -11.98 -10.22 -5.40
C ILE A 259 -12.22 -9.72 -3.98
N VAL A 260 -11.31 -8.89 -3.46
CA VAL A 260 -11.40 -8.37 -2.08
C VAL A 260 -12.63 -7.50 -1.90
N LEU A 261 -12.84 -6.50 -2.76
CA LEU A 261 -13.98 -5.57 -2.63
C LEU A 261 -15.32 -6.22 -2.99
N PHE A 262 -15.34 -7.26 -3.82
CA PHE A 262 -16.56 -8.04 -4.05
C PHE A 262 -17.03 -8.74 -2.78
N VAL A 263 -16.11 -9.22 -1.96
CA VAL A 263 -16.42 -9.91 -0.70
C VAL A 263 -16.65 -8.91 0.44
N LEU A 264 -15.75 -7.93 0.60
CA LEU A 264 -15.75 -7.01 1.73
C LEU A 264 -16.65 -5.79 1.56
N GLY A 265 -17.08 -5.47 0.33
CA GLY A 265 -17.80 -4.25 -0.01
C GLY A 265 -16.86 -3.10 -0.42
N ALA A 266 -17.38 -2.19 -1.24
CA ALA A 266 -16.65 -1.05 -1.79
C ALA A 266 -17.17 0.32 -1.29
N ASP A 267 -18.06 0.33 -0.29
CA ASP A 267 -18.55 1.58 0.32
C ASP A 267 -17.41 2.32 1.03
N GLY A 268 -17.63 3.58 1.42
CA GLY A 268 -16.59 4.36 2.12
C GLY A 268 -15.38 4.76 1.26
N ALA A 269 -15.41 4.53 -0.07
CA ALA A 269 -14.35 4.92 -0.99
C ALA A 269 -14.01 6.43 -0.96
N ASN A 270 -15.02 7.25 -0.64
CA ASN A 270 -14.91 8.71 -0.52
C ASN A 270 -14.68 9.20 0.92
N CYS A 271 -14.67 8.30 1.90
CA CYS A 271 -14.36 8.67 3.28
C CYS A 271 -12.89 9.10 3.40
N PRO A 272 -12.57 10.04 4.30
CA PRO A 272 -11.20 10.47 4.54
C PRO A 272 -10.38 9.31 5.12
N ILE A 273 -9.13 9.17 4.68
CA ILE A 273 -8.23 8.11 5.18
C ILE A 273 -7.96 8.23 6.68
N GLN A 274 -8.16 9.42 7.26
CA GLN A 274 -8.01 9.71 8.69
C GLN A 274 -8.99 8.94 9.59
N LEU A 275 -10.03 8.30 9.04
CA LEU A 275 -10.86 7.37 9.81
C LEU A 275 -10.05 6.14 10.28
N ASP A 276 -9.06 5.71 9.50
CA ASP A 276 -8.16 4.58 9.81
C ASP A 276 -6.76 5.07 10.20
N LEU A 277 -6.26 6.10 9.50
CA LEU A 277 -4.95 6.69 9.71
C LEU A 277 -5.06 8.09 10.32
N TRP A 278 -5.54 8.20 11.56
CA TRP A 278 -5.81 9.47 12.26
C TRP A 278 -4.69 10.52 12.12
N ARG A 279 -3.44 10.07 12.23
CA ARG A 279 -2.22 10.90 12.19
C ARG A 279 -1.71 11.21 10.79
N SER A 280 -2.35 10.69 9.74
CA SER A 280 -1.90 10.89 8.37
C SER A 280 -1.96 12.36 7.94
N VAL A 281 -0.86 12.83 7.34
CA VAL A 281 -0.73 14.17 6.72
C VAL A 281 -1.42 14.25 5.36
N TYR A 282 -1.79 13.11 4.79
CA TYR A 282 -2.41 13.00 3.49
C TYR A 282 -3.91 13.25 3.56
N ASN A 283 -4.36 14.41 3.08
CA ASN A 283 -5.78 14.76 3.01
C ASN A 283 -6.43 14.15 1.77
N VAL A 284 -6.57 12.83 1.76
CA VAL A 284 -7.08 12.03 0.64
C VAL A 284 -8.18 11.08 1.10
N THR A 285 -8.99 10.61 0.15
CA THR A 285 -9.98 9.56 0.41
C THR A 285 -9.35 8.16 0.35
N PHE A 286 -10.05 7.13 0.83
CA PHE A 286 -9.62 5.73 0.67
C PHE A 286 -9.32 5.36 -0.80
N LEU A 287 -10.17 5.77 -1.74
CA LEU A 287 -9.94 5.51 -3.17
C LEU A 287 -8.69 6.23 -3.69
N GLN A 288 -8.48 7.49 -3.29
CA GLN A 288 -7.29 8.24 -3.69
C GLN A 288 -6.01 7.65 -3.10
N ALA A 289 -6.05 7.22 -1.83
CA ALA A 289 -4.95 6.49 -1.19
C ALA A 289 -4.63 5.19 -1.94
N TYR A 290 -5.66 4.41 -2.28
CA TYR A 290 -5.53 3.19 -3.07
C TYR A 290 -4.85 3.46 -4.42
N LEU A 291 -5.34 4.44 -5.19
CA LEU A 291 -4.76 4.79 -6.48
C LEU A 291 -3.31 5.24 -6.37
N PHE A 292 -2.97 5.94 -5.28
CA PHE A 292 -1.62 6.40 -5.02
C PHE A 292 -0.66 5.25 -4.70
N ILE A 293 -1.08 4.27 -3.90
CA ILE A 293 -0.31 3.04 -3.63
C ILE A 293 -0.14 2.20 -4.89
N VAL A 294 -1.21 2.03 -5.69
CA VAL A 294 -1.13 1.30 -6.97
C VAL A 294 -0.20 2.02 -7.95
N LEU A 295 -0.22 3.35 -7.99
CA LEU A 295 0.70 4.12 -8.83
C LEU A 295 2.16 3.93 -8.40
N GLY A 296 2.44 4.05 -7.09
CA GLY A 296 3.77 3.78 -6.54
C GLY A 296 4.23 2.36 -6.85
N GLY A 297 3.38 1.38 -6.58
CA GLY A 297 3.62 -0.03 -6.86
C GLY A 297 3.92 -0.32 -8.33
N TYR A 298 3.21 0.34 -9.25
CA TYR A 298 3.45 0.21 -10.68
C TYR A 298 4.82 0.75 -11.08
N VAL A 299 5.16 1.96 -10.62
CA VAL A 299 6.47 2.59 -10.89
C VAL A 299 7.61 1.75 -10.31
N GLY A 300 7.46 1.25 -9.08
CA GLY A 300 8.42 0.35 -8.44
C GLY A 300 8.63 -0.95 -9.22
N THR A 301 7.53 -1.56 -9.68
CA THR A 301 7.57 -2.78 -10.50
C THR A 301 8.24 -2.53 -11.85
N LEU A 302 7.94 -1.39 -12.49
CA LEU A 302 8.53 -0.99 -13.76
C LEU A 302 10.04 -0.76 -13.61
N PHE A 303 10.45 -0.05 -12.57
CA PHE A 303 11.86 0.20 -12.25
C PHE A 303 12.62 -1.12 -12.06
N ALA A 304 12.12 -2.00 -11.19
CA ALA A 304 12.75 -3.29 -10.92
C ALA A 304 12.86 -4.16 -12.17
N SER A 305 11.84 -4.13 -13.03
CA SER A 305 11.82 -4.87 -14.29
C SER A 305 12.80 -4.32 -15.33
N LEU A 306 12.89 -2.99 -15.45
CA LEU A 306 13.89 -2.33 -16.30
C LEU A 306 15.31 -2.64 -15.83
N LEU A 307 15.53 -2.63 -14.51
CA LEU A 307 16.81 -3.00 -13.92
C LEU A 307 17.14 -4.48 -14.17
N ALA A 308 16.17 -5.39 -14.02
CA ALA A 308 16.33 -6.81 -14.33
C ALA A 308 16.78 -7.01 -15.79
N MET A 309 16.12 -6.32 -16.72
CA MET A 309 16.46 -6.35 -18.14
C MET A 309 17.86 -5.79 -18.43
N LEU A 310 18.26 -4.70 -17.76
CA LEU A 310 19.58 -4.09 -17.90
C LEU A 310 20.69 -4.99 -17.34
N VAL A 311 20.47 -5.59 -16.17
CA VAL A 311 21.42 -6.56 -15.60
C VAL A 311 21.48 -7.80 -16.49
N SER A 312 20.36 -8.26 -17.04
CA SER A 312 20.33 -9.37 -17.99
C SER A 312 21.13 -9.06 -19.26
N SER A 313 21.07 -7.83 -19.79
CA SER A 313 21.83 -7.46 -20.99
C SER A 313 23.32 -7.32 -20.69
N ALA A 314 23.68 -6.74 -19.54
CA ALA A 314 25.07 -6.49 -19.16
C ALA A 314 25.81 -7.78 -18.74
N THR A 315 25.18 -8.61 -17.92
CA THR A 315 25.81 -9.81 -17.32
C THR A 315 25.63 -11.07 -18.16
N ARG A 316 24.66 -11.06 -19.10
CA ARG A 316 24.24 -12.23 -19.90
C ARG A 316 23.76 -13.41 -19.03
N SER A 317 23.40 -13.16 -17.77
CA SER A 317 22.99 -14.16 -16.79
C SER A 317 21.56 -13.92 -16.34
N THR A 318 20.70 -14.92 -16.50
CA THR A 318 19.31 -14.88 -16.00
C THR A 318 19.28 -14.86 -14.48
N THR A 319 20.16 -15.63 -13.83
CA THR A 319 20.23 -15.73 -12.36
C THR A 319 20.60 -14.37 -11.75
N THR A 320 21.60 -13.69 -12.29
CA THR A 320 22.01 -12.36 -11.80
C THR A 320 20.93 -11.31 -12.04
N ALA A 321 20.23 -11.40 -13.18
CA ALA A 321 19.11 -10.51 -13.51
C ALA A 321 17.90 -10.67 -12.57
N ILE A 322 17.73 -11.82 -11.93
CA ILE A 322 16.69 -12.05 -10.91
C ILE A 322 17.16 -11.54 -9.54
N ILE A 323 18.40 -11.83 -9.17
CA ILE A 323 18.92 -11.55 -7.82
C ILE A 323 19.04 -10.05 -7.56
N VAL A 324 19.53 -9.25 -8.52
CA VAL A 324 19.79 -7.82 -8.29
C VAL A 324 18.53 -7.03 -7.94
N PRO A 325 17.42 -7.11 -8.71
CA PRO A 325 16.16 -6.46 -8.33
C PRO A 325 15.59 -6.99 -7.01
N PHE A 326 15.74 -8.30 -6.74
CA PHE A 326 15.29 -8.87 -5.46
C PHE A 326 16.05 -8.27 -4.27
N ILE A 327 17.37 -8.15 -4.35
CA ILE A 327 18.16 -7.50 -3.30
C ILE A 327 17.69 -6.06 -3.10
N ILE A 328 17.50 -5.31 -4.19
CA ILE A 328 17.10 -3.90 -4.15
C ILE A 328 15.70 -3.70 -3.58
N LEU A 329 14.74 -4.55 -3.93
CA LEU A 329 13.36 -4.43 -3.42
C LEU A 329 13.15 -5.05 -2.04
N CYS A 330 13.87 -6.12 -1.71
CA CYS A 330 13.61 -6.91 -0.50
C CYS A 330 14.68 -6.79 0.57
N ALA A 331 15.98 -6.68 0.23
CA ALA A 331 17.05 -6.65 1.23
C ALA A 331 17.36 -5.23 1.72
N PHE A 332 17.28 -4.23 0.83
CA PHE A 332 17.49 -2.84 1.20
C PHE A 332 16.51 -2.28 2.25
N PRO A 333 15.21 -2.62 2.27
CA PRO A 333 14.31 -2.22 3.36
C PRO A 333 14.75 -2.71 4.75
N PHE A 334 15.41 -3.87 4.84
CA PHE A 334 15.96 -4.35 6.11
C PHE A 334 17.24 -3.60 6.48
N LEU A 335 18.07 -3.29 5.49
CA LEU A 335 19.30 -2.51 5.70
C LEU A 335 18.98 -1.07 6.12
N SER A 336 17.96 -0.43 5.55
CA SER A 336 17.57 0.93 5.91
C SER A 336 17.14 1.06 7.38
N ARG A 337 16.56 0.01 7.95
CA ARG A 337 16.19 -0.05 9.38
C ARG A 337 17.38 -0.21 10.32
N ILE A 338 18.52 -0.70 9.83
CA ILE A 338 19.72 -0.95 10.64
C ILE A 338 20.75 0.18 10.46
N ILE A 339 20.76 0.85 9.30
CA ILE A 339 21.75 1.87 8.96
C ILE A 339 21.39 3.22 9.61
N THR A 340 22.38 3.88 10.19
CA THR A 340 22.31 5.19 10.87
C THR A 340 22.15 6.40 9.94
N LEU A 341 21.73 6.21 8.68
CA LEU A 341 21.51 7.26 7.68
C LEU A 341 20.06 7.22 7.15
N PRO A 342 19.06 7.49 8.01
CA PRO A 342 17.65 7.38 7.65
C PRO A 342 17.26 8.28 6.47
N GLN A 343 17.86 9.47 6.34
CA GLN A 343 17.55 10.45 5.28
C GLN A 343 17.87 9.95 3.86
N LEU A 344 18.94 9.16 3.66
CA LEU A 344 19.27 8.61 2.34
C LEU A 344 18.33 7.47 1.95
N CYS A 345 17.85 6.72 2.93
CA CYS A 345 16.96 5.59 2.72
C CYS A 345 15.58 6.03 2.22
N LEU A 346 15.17 7.27 2.49
CA LEU A 346 13.92 7.86 1.99
C LEU A 346 13.85 7.92 0.44
N PHE A 347 14.98 7.85 -0.25
CA PHE A 347 15.06 7.92 -1.71
C PHE A 347 15.19 6.55 -2.38
N PHE A 348 15.17 5.46 -1.60
CA PHE A 348 15.35 4.12 -2.12
C PHE A 348 14.07 3.56 -2.77
N PRO A 349 14.20 2.67 -3.77
CA PRO A 349 13.06 2.24 -4.59
C PRO A 349 12.02 1.43 -3.83
N ASP A 350 12.35 0.88 -2.66
CA ASP A 350 11.41 0.17 -1.80
C ASP A 350 10.28 1.06 -1.28
N GLN A 351 10.54 2.36 -1.09
CA GLN A 351 9.53 3.32 -0.65
C GLN A 351 8.36 3.43 -1.66
N LEU A 352 8.56 3.06 -2.93
CA LEU A 352 7.48 2.95 -3.92
C LEU A 352 6.49 1.82 -3.62
N LEU A 353 6.94 0.78 -2.91
CA LEU A 353 6.11 -0.35 -2.47
C LEU A 353 5.52 -0.12 -1.07
N GLU A 354 6.11 0.77 -0.28
CA GLU A 354 5.74 1.10 1.10
C GLU A 354 4.91 2.39 1.24
N VAL A 355 4.29 2.87 0.16
CA VAL A 355 3.47 4.11 0.17
C VAL A 355 2.42 4.11 1.30
N TYR A 356 1.81 2.96 1.62
CA TYR A 356 0.87 2.85 2.75
C TYR A 356 1.53 3.17 4.10
N VAL A 357 2.76 2.69 4.32
CA VAL A 357 3.53 2.95 5.55
C VAL A 357 3.90 4.43 5.62
N ASP A 358 4.34 5.02 4.50
CA ASP A 358 4.60 6.46 4.41
C ASP A 358 3.35 7.29 4.69
N MET A 359 2.17 6.86 4.23
CA MET A 359 0.91 7.54 4.54
C MET A 359 0.55 7.46 6.03
N LYS A 360 0.95 6.40 6.73
CA LYS A 360 0.72 6.22 8.17
C LYS A 360 1.69 7.02 9.03
N GLU A 361 2.98 7.01 8.69
CA GLU A 361 4.06 7.60 9.50
C GLU A 361 4.42 9.03 9.07
N SER A 362 4.01 9.44 7.86
CA SER A 362 4.22 10.77 7.27
C SER A 362 5.69 11.13 7.08
N GLY A 363 6.40 10.35 6.28
CA GLY A 363 7.77 10.67 5.87
C GLY A 363 7.82 11.99 5.10
N LEU A 364 8.75 12.86 5.47
CA LEU A 364 8.96 14.17 4.84
C LEU A 364 10.32 14.24 4.14
N VAL A 365 10.35 15.03 3.06
CA VAL A 365 11.57 15.38 2.33
C VAL A 365 11.64 16.88 2.20
N ASN A 366 12.74 17.48 2.67
CA ASN A 366 13.05 18.89 2.50
C ASN A 366 14.07 19.09 1.38
N LEU A 367 13.67 19.72 0.28
CA LEU A 367 14.53 20.06 -0.85
C LEU A 367 14.69 21.57 -0.96
N GLY A 368 15.76 22.11 -0.38
CA GLY A 368 16.09 23.54 -0.48
C GLY A 368 15.00 24.46 0.07
N GLY A 369 14.36 24.07 1.19
CA GLY A 369 13.29 24.85 1.84
C GLY A 369 11.87 24.53 1.36
N LYS A 370 11.71 23.63 0.37
CA LYS A 370 10.40 23.09 -0.02
C LYS A 370 10.21 21.70 0.56
N VAL A 371 9.27 21.58 1.50
CA VAL A 371 8.90 20.32 2.13
C VAL A 371 7.76 19.66 1.36
N THR A 372 7.90 18.36 1.11
CA THR A 372 6.85 17.49 0.56
C THR A 372 6.91 16.14 1.27
N THR A 373 5.87 15.33 1.13
CA THR A 373 5.91 13.95 1.59
C THR A 373 6.77 13.06 0.69
N VAL A 374 7.31 11.97 1.24
CA VAL A 374 8.20 11.04 0.53
C VAL A 374 7.51 10.42 -0.68
N ALA A 375 6.32 9.86 -0.52
CA ALA A 375 5.63 9.21 -1.63
C ALA A 375 5.32 10.20 -2.79
N ALA A 376 5.00 11.45 -2.48
CA ALA A 376 4.74 12.48 -3.49
C ALA A 376 6.00 12.87 -4.29
N PHE A 377 7.18 12.74 -3.69
CA PHE A 377 8.45 13.01 -4.34
C PHE A 377 8.98 11.81 -5.13
N ILE A 378 8.92 10.62 -4.53
CA ILE A 378 9.62 9.44 -5.04
C ILE A 378 8.97 8.87 -6.32
N ILE A 379 7.64 8.95 -6.43
CA ILE A 379 6.91 8.46 -7.60
C ILE A 379 7.33 9.21 -8.88
N PRO A 380 7.33 10.56 -8.93
CA PRO A 380 7.87 11.31 -10.07
C PRO A 380 9.36 11.04 -10.33
N LEU A 381 10.19 10.99 -9.28
CA LEU A 381 11.62 10.74 -9.42
C LEU A 381 11.90 9.42 -10.14
N TYR A 382 11.30 8.32 -9.67
CA TYR A 382 11.51 7.02 -10.29
C TYR A 382 10.83 6.87 -11.63
N THR A 383 9.77 7.62 -11.92
CA THR A 383 9.21 7.71 -13.26
C THR A 383 10.24 8.30 -14.23
N VAL A 384 10.93 9.38 -13.86
CA VAL A 384 12.01 9.97 -14.67
C VAL A 384 13.19 9.00 -14.81
N ILE A 385 13.60 8.33 -13.72
CA ILE A 385 14.66 7.31 -13.77
C ILE A 385 14.27 6.18 -14.73
N CYS A 386 13.04 5.69 -14.68
CA CYS A 386 12.55 4.67 -15.60
C CYS A 386 12.66 5.12 -17.06
N LEU A 387 12.29 6.37 -17.38
CA LEU A 387 12.44 6.94 -18.72
C LEU A 387 13.90 7.01 -19.17
N ILE A 388 14.84 7.33 -18.27
CA ILE A 388 16.28 7.38 -18.55
C ILE A 388 16.87 5.98 -18.72
N LEU A 389 16.39 4.97 -17.99
CA LEU A 389 16.88 3.60 -18.09
C LEU A 389 16.57 2.95 -19.45
N GLN A 390 15.49 3.35 -20.12
CA GLN A 390 15.11 2.80 -21.43
C GLN A 390 16.18 3.02 -22.52
N PRO A 391 16.66 4.25 -22.81
CA PRO A 391 17.72 4.45 -23.80
C PRO A 391 19.05 3.81 -23.38
N ILE A 392 19.33 3.70 -22.08
CA ILE A 392 20.53 3.01 -21.57
C ILE A 392 20.44 1.51 -21.89
N LEU A 393 19.31 0.87 -21.59
CA LEU A 393 19.05 -0.53 -21.91
C LEU A 393 19.17 -0.79 -23.42
N TYR A 394 18.57 0.07 -24.24
CA TYR A 394 18.68 -0.02 -25.70
C TYR A 394 20.14 0.03 -26.17
N ARG A 395 20.94 0.99 -25.65
CA ARG A 395 22.35 1.14 -26.01
C ARG A 395 23.21 -0.03 -25.53
N SER A 396 22.96 -0.51 -24.31
CA SER A 396 23.67 -1.64 -23.70
C SER A 396 23.55 -2.90 -24.56
N TYR A 397 22.35 -3.24 -25.01
CA TYR A 397 22.15 -4.47 -25.79
C TYR A 397 22.45 -4.30 -27.29
N SER A 398 22.15 -3.15 -27.90
CA SER A 398 22.42 -2.92 -29.33
C SER A 398 23.92 -2.91 -29.68
N LYS A 399 24.77 -2.47 -28.72
CA LYS A 399 26.22 -2.46 -28.84
C LYS A 399 26.91 -3.71 -28.30
N ALA A 400 26.16 -4.71 -27.82
CA ALA A 400 26.76 -5.94 -27.32
C ALA A 400 27.56 -6.65 -28.43
N GLU A 401 28.76 -7.11 -28.08
CA GLU A 401 29.61 -7.94 -28.95
C GLU A 401 29.22 -9.41 -28.81
N VAL A 402 29.13 -10.12 -29.94
CA VAL A 402 28.96 -11.58 -29.94
C VAL A 402 30.28 -12.18 -29.44
N LYS A 403 30.23 -13.03 -28.41
CA LYS A 403 31.42 -13.73 -27.89
C LYS A 403 31.38 -15.18 -28.29
#